data_AF-A0A842ZN92-F1
#
_entry.id   AF-A0A842ZN92-F1
#
_cell.length_a   1.000
_cell.length_b   1.000
_cell.length_c   1.000
_cell.angle_alpha   90.00
_cell.angle_beta   90.00
_cell.angle_gamma   90.00
#
_symmetry.space_group_name_H-M   'P 1'
#
loop_
_entity.id
_entity.type
_entity.pdbx_description
1 polymer ?
#
loop_
_entity_poly.entity_id
_entity_poly.type
_entity_poly.pdbx_seq_one_letter_code
_entity_poly.pdbx_strand_id
1 'polypeptide(L)'
;MELTKGEILVLEQVAKGNKSLKEIALALKKSEPQVYVYVKNLADKSLIELTNGDIEPKRMPHLSLLLQLLSKIPNLTPILEGPGIPIFTAMLKPSTIEEISNETGYKKTAIYKRLQEARKRSLVRKKLTTFEINDKMWAGLKETLEEIKKSELKTDNRIPASAIIYYKKRDEIVFSSKEELDAVKTAFSAYQDYGIGLLTITHFYYLPKKALTKEDILKHSLYIIEKDMDTRYLIFIALFYTKYKKEFKIKHQILMNIGAVLAGGEVKGYPKYQEIKDRAEVYKIEV
;
A
#
# COMPACT_ATOMS: atom_id res chain seq x y z
N MET A 1 0.13 8.43 1.47
CA MET A 1 0.65 9.75 1.83
C MET A 1 -0.48 10.72 1.58
N GLU A 2 -0.95 11.40 2.62
CA GLU A 2 -2.05 12.36 2.51
C GLU A 2 -1.53 13.75 2.89
N LEU A 3 -1.69 14.72 2.00
CA LEU A 3 -1.20 16.09 2.19
C LEU A 3 -2.35 17.08 2.01
N THR A 4 -2.51 17.98 2.95
CA THR A 4 -3.45 19.10 2.87
C THR A 4 -3.03 20.07 1.77
N LYS A 5 -3.97 20.92 1.36
CA LYS A 5 -3.69 22.03 0.43
C LYS A 5 -2.49 22.88 0.86
N GLY A 6 -2.43 23.23 2.15
CA GLY A 6 -1.38 24.06 2.71
C GLY A 6 -0.01 23.38 2.65
N GLU A 7 0.06 22.11 3.00
CA GLU A 7 1.29 21.31 2.94
C GLU A 7 1.84 21.20 1.50
N ILE A 8 0.98 20.95 0.51
CA ILE A 8 1.42 20.90 -0.90
C ILE A 8 1.92 22.26 -1.37
N LEU A 9 1.22 23.35 -1.00
CA LEU A 9 1.65 24.71 -1.36
C LEU A 9 3.01 25.06 -0.74
N VAL A 10 3.28 24.63 0.49
CA VAL A 10 4.61 24.80 1.11
C VAL A 10 5.67 24.01 0.34
N LEU A 11 5.42 22.73 0.03
CA LEU A 11 6.35 21.92 -0.77
C LEU A 11 6.58 22.51 -2.17
N GLU A 12 5.57 23.10 -2.79
CA GLU A 12 5.70 23.81 -4.07
C GLU A 12 6.64 25.03 -3.95
N GLN A 13 6.59 25.78 -2.84
CA GLN A 13 7.52 26.89 -2.61
C GLN A 13 8.94 26.42 -2.31
N VAL A 14 9.09 25.34 -1.53
CA VAL A 14 10.40 24.70 -1.29
C VAL A 14 11.00 24.22 -2.62
N ALA A 15 10.19 23.63 -3.50
CA ALA A 15 10.62 23.21 -4.83
C ALA A 15 11.05 24.38 -5.74
N LYS A 16 10.55 25.59 -5.48
CA LYS A 16 10.94 26.84 -6.16
C LYS A 16 12.18 27.51 -5.53
N GLY A 17 12.71 26.94 -4.44
CA GLY A 17 13.92 27.42 -3.79
C GLY A 17 13.69 28.35 -2.58
N ASN A 18 12.45 28.58 -2.16
CA ASN A 18 12.17 29.33 -0.94
C ASN A 18 12.49 28.45 0.27
N LYS A 19 13.32 28.95 1.19
CA LYS A 19 13.85 28.16 2.32
C LYS A 19 13.36 28.67 3.66
N SER A 20 13.04 29.94 3.81
CA SER A 20 12.60 30.48 5.09
C SER A 20 11.07 30.54 5.22
N LEU A 21 10.58 30.47 6.47
CA LEU A 21 9.15 30.68 6.78
C LEU A 21 8.62 32.00 6.21
N LYS A 22 9.43 33.07 6.30
CA LYS A 22 9.08 34.41 5.85
C LYS A 22 8.90 34.48 4.33
N GLU A 23 9.84 33.90 3.57
CA GLU A 23 9.75 33.82 2.10
C GLU A 23 8.50 33.06 1.66
N ILE A 24 8.24 31.90 2.28
CA ILE A 24 7.10 31.06 1.93
C ILE A 24 5.78 31.76 2.31
N ALA A 25 5.71 32.40 3.48
CA ALA A 25 4.54 33.17 3.91
C ALA A 25 4.23 34.32 2.94
N LEU A 26 5.26 35.06 2.52
CA LEU A 26 5.13 36.14 1.54
C LEU A 26 4.64 35.59 0.18
N ALA A 27 5.25 34.52 -0.33
CA ALA A 27 4.90 33.92 -1.61
C ALA A 27 3.47 33.35 -1.63
N LEU A 28 3.00 32.79 -0.51
CA LEU A 28 1.65 32.24 -0.38
C LEU A 28 0.60 33.29 0.03
N LYS A 29 1.01 34.53 0.32
CA LYS A 29 0.15 35.59 0.88
C LYS A 29 -0.58 35.11 2.14
N LYS A 30 0.15 34.47 3.04
CA LYS A 30 -0.35 33.90 4.31
C LYS A 30 0.47 34.44 5.48
N SER A 31 -0.05 34.32 6.70
CA SER A 31 0.71 34.65 7.90
C SER A 31 1.76 33.57 8.21
N GLU A 32 2.90 33.97 8.76
CA GLU A 32 3.95 33.05 9.20
C GLU A 32 3.45 31.98 10.17
N PRO A 33 2.59 32.28 11.17
CA PRO A 33 2.01 31.24 12.04
C PRO A 33 1.22 30.17 11.26
N GLN A 34 0.49 30.57 10.21
CA GLN A 34 -0.26 29.62 9.39
C GLN A 34 0.67 28.72 8.57
N VAL A 35 1.73 29.28 7.99
CA VAL A 35 2.75 28.51 7.26
C VAL A 35 3.51 27.58 8.20
N TYR A 36 3.84 28.05 9.40
CA TYR A 36 4.50 27.26 10.43
C TYR A 36 3.71 26.00 10.80
N VAL A 37 2.38 26.08 10.91
CA VAL A 37 1.53 24.89 11.13
C VAL A 37 1.70 23.85 10.02
N TYR A 38 1.73 24.27 8.75
CA TYR A 38 1.94 23.34 7.63
C TYR A 38 3.35 22.75 7.63
N VAL A 39 4.37 23.57 7.92
CA VAL A 39 5.76 23.13 8.04
C VAL A 39 5.90 22.11 9.17
N LYS A 40 5.32 22.38 10.33
CA LYS A 40 5.31 21.44 11.46
C LYS A 40 4.67 20.11 11.07
N ASN A 41 3.52 20.13 10.42
CA ASN A 41 2.87 18.89 9.97
C ASN A 41 3.71 18.10 8.94
N LEU A 42 4.40 18.80 8.04
CA LEU A 42 5.34 18.17 7.09
C LEU A 42 6.56 17.57 7.80
N ALA A 43 7.05 18.23 8.86
CA ALA A 43 8.15 17.73 9.68
C ALA A 43 7.73 16.50 10.49
N ASP A 44 6.53 16.50 11.07
CA ASP A 44 5.94 15.36 11.77
C ASP A 44 5.75 14.15 10.81
N LYS A 45 5.47 14.42 9.54
CA LYS A 45 5.43 13.42 8.45
C LYS A 45 6.82 13.02 7.95
N SER A 46 7.89 13.53 8.54
CA SER A 46 9.28 13.31 8.13
C SER A 46 9.58 13.68 6.67
N LEU A 47 8.85 14.65 6.11
CA LEU A 47 9.10 15.14 4.74
C LEU A 47 10.13 16.28 4.73
N ILE A 48 10.12 17.13 5.75
CA ILE A 48 11.05 18.25 5.86
C ILE A 48 11.72 18.26 7.24
N GLU A 49 12.77 19.05 7.36
CA GLU A 49 13.44 19.37 8.60
C GLU A 49 13.72 20.87 8.70
N LEU A 50 13.85 21.36 9.93
CA LEU A 50 14.17 22.75 10.21
C LEU A 50 15.63 22.82 10.67
N THR A 51 16.51 23.34 9.81
CA THR A 51 17.95 23.45 10.06
C THR A 51 18.33 24.93 10.05
N ASN A 52 18.81 25.48 11.16
CA ASN A 52 19.25 26.88 11.25
C ASN A 52 18.21 27.93 10.78
N GLY A 53 16.91 27.62 10.91
CA GLY A 53 15.81 28.48 10.45
C GLY A 53 15.40 28.27 8.99
N ASP A 54 16.14 27.45 8.25
CA ASP A 54 15.78 27.01 6.91
C ASP A 54 14.92 25.75 6.94
N ILE A 55 14.00 25.67 6.00
CA ILE A 55 13.14 24.53 5.71
C ILE A 55 13.82 23.70 4.63
N GLU A 56 14.34 22.55 5.03
CA GLU A 56 15.06 21.65 4.13
C GLU A 56 14.24 20.38 3.86
N PRO A 57 14.11 19.95 2.59
CA PRO A 57 13.48 18.68 2.28
C PRO A 57 14.40 17.52 2.66
N LYS A 58 13.84 16.50 3.31
CA LYS A 58 14.62 15.29 3.63
C LYS A 58 15.05 14.57 2.36
N ARG A 59 16.22 13.93 2.41
CA ARG A 59 16.79 13.19 1.28
C ARG A 59 16.08 11.84 1.07
N MET A 60 14.90 11.89 0.46
CA MET A 60 14.10 10.70 0.15
C MET A 60 13.73 10.69 -1.35
N PRO A 61 13.87 9.55 -2.05
CA PRO A 61 13.59 9.47 -3.49
C PRO A 61 12.19 9.97 -3.88
N HIS A 62 11.15 9.52 -3.17
CA HIS A 62 9.77 9.92 -3.44
C HIS A 62 9.53 11.42 -3.24
N LEU A 63 10.19 12.04 -2.27
CA LEU A 63 10.06 13.47 -2.02
C LEU A 63 10.76 14.29 -3.09
N SER A 64 11.97 13.88 -3.50
CA SER A 64 12.68 14.53 -4.61
C SER A 64 11.85 14.52 -5.90
N LEU A 65 11.23 13.39 -6.23
CA LEU A 65 10.34 13.27 -7.39
C LEU A 65 9.09 14.17 -7.24
N LEU A 66 8.48 14.19 -6.06
CA LEU A 66 7.33 15.06 -5.78
C LEU A 66 7.69 16.55 -5.94
N LEU A 67 8.84 16.99 -5.42
CA LEU A 67 9.28 18.38 -5.56
C LEU A 67 9.55 18.74 -7.02
N GLN A 68 10.18 17.84 -7.80
CA GLN A 68 10.36 18.04 -9.25
C GLN A 68 9.02 18.12 -9.99
N LEU A 69 8.04 17.32 -9.59
CA LEU A 69 6.71 17.35 -10.18
C LEU A 69 6.01 18.69 -9.89
N LEU A 70 6.08 19.16 -8.64
CA LEU A 70 5.49 20.42 -8.20
C LEU A 70 6.16 21.67 -8.82
N SER A 71 7.47 21.61 -9.10
CA SER A 71 8.17 22.70 -9.77
C SER A 71 7.86 22.79 -11.26
N LYS A 72 7.67 21.64 -11.93
CA LYS A 72 7.42 21.57 -13.38
C LYS A 72 5.97 21.84 -13.75
N ILE A 73 5.00 21.40 -12.93
CA ILE A 73 3.60 21.42 -13.33
C ILE A 73 2.76 22.33 -12.41
N PRO A 74 2.33 23.50 -12.92
CA PRO A 74 1.56 24.44 -12.10
C PRO A 74 0.18 23.89 -11.76
N ASN A 75 -0.38 24.35 -10.65
CA ASN A 75 -1.75 24.05 -10.23
C ASN A 75 -2.04 22.55 -10.03
N LEU A 76 -1.06 21.77 -9.57
CA LEU A 76 -1.24 20.38 -9.12
C LEU A 76 -1.95 20.27 -7.77
N THR A 77 -1.87 21.31 -6.94
CA THR A 77 -2.42 21.34 -5.58
C THR A 77 -3.88 20.86 -5.49
N PRO A 78 -4.84 21.36 -6.30
CA PRO A 78 -6.24 20.92 -6.22
C PRO A 78 -6.43 19.46 -6.64
N ILE A 79 -5.44 18.84 -7.28
CA ILE A 79 -5.49 17.44 -7.68
C ILE A 79 -4.89 16.56 -6.60
N LEU A 80 -3.73 16.92 -6.06
CA LEU A 80 -2.99 16.09 -5.10
C LEU A 80 -3.48 16.23 -3.65
N GLU A 81 -4.21 17.31 -3.31
CA GLU A 81 -4.64 17.59 -1.93
C GLU A 81 -5.62 16.55 -1.35
N GLY A 82 -5.50 16.32 -0.04
CA GLY A 82 -6.25 15.34 0.72
C GLY A 82 -6.11 13.95 0.09
N PRO A 83 -7.22 13.29 -0.32
CA PRO A 83 -7.18 11.94 -0.86
C PRO A 83 -6.59 11.85 -2.28
N GLY A 84 -6.11 12.95 -2.86
CA GLY A 84 -5.57 13.00 -4.22
C GLY A 84 -4.47 11.97 -4.47
N ILE A 85 -3.35 12.07 -3.75
CA ILE A 85 -2.22 11.14 -3.90
C ILE A 85 -2.66 9.67 -3.74
N PRO A 86 -3.36 9.25 -2.66
CA PRO A 86 -3.81 7.87 -2.53
C PRO A 86 -4.70 7.38 -3.67
N ILE A 87 -5.63 8.22 -4.16
CA ILE A 87 -6.51 7.88 -5.28
C ILE A 87 -5.70 7.61 -6.54
N PHE A 88 -4.73 8.46 -6.87
CA PHE A 88 -3.92 8.26 -8.08
C PHE A 88 -2.92 7.11 -7.92
N THR A 89 -2.40 6.87 -6.71
CA THR A 89 -1.56 5.69 -6.42
C THR A 89 -2.31 4.37 -6.61
N ALA A 90 -3.60 4.30 -6.26
CA ALA A 90 -4.45 3.14 -6.56
C ALA A 90 -4.67 2.93 -8.06
N MET A 91 -4.46 3.98 -8.87
CA MET A 91 -4.62 3.96 -10.33
C MET A 91 -3.31 3.78 -11.12
N LEU A 92 -2.25 3.28 -10.48
CA LEU A 92 -1.02 2.91 -11.19
C LEU A 92 -1.26 1.85 -12.28
N LYS A 93 -2.33 1.07 -12.12
CA LYS A 93 -2.95 0.23 -13.15
C LYS A 93 -4.35 0.77 -13.51
N PRO A 94 -4.85 0.53 -14.74
CA PRO A 94 -6.23 0.88 -15.10
C PRO A 94 -7.22 0.32 -14.09
N SER A 95 -8.01 1.19 -13.47
CA SER A 95 -8.88 0.83 -12.33
C SER A 95 -10.23 1.51 -12.42
N THR A 96 -11.27 0.81 -11.99
CA THR A 96 -12.63 1.30 -11.80
C THR A 96 -12.75 2.09 -10.50
N ILE A 97 -13.82 2.87 -10.34
CA ILE A 97 -14.11 3.57 -9.07
C ILE A 97 -14.32 2.57 -7.93
N GLU A 98 -14.87 1.39 -8.23
CA GLU A 98 -15.04 0.32 -7.25
C GLU A 98 -13.70 -0.15 -6.69
N GLU A 99 -12.76 -0.45 -7.58
CA GLU A 99 -11.43 -0.93 -7.21
C GLU A 99 -10.66 0.14 -6.42
N ILE A 100 -10.72 1.41 -6.85
CA ILE A 100 -10.10 2.51 -6.12
C ILE A 100 -10.75 2.69 -4.73
N SER A 101 -12.07 2.58 -4.64
CA SER A 101 -12.80 2.66 -3.37
C SER A 101 -12.39 1.53 -2.44
N ASN A 102 -12.24 0.33 -2.98
CA ASN A 102 -11.83 -0.84 -2.21
C ASN A 102 -10.36 -0.77 -1.78
N GLU A 103 -9.46 -0.23 -2.61
CA GLU A 103 -8.03 -0.09 -2.28
C GLU A 103 -7.80 1.04 -1.26
N THR A 104 -8.47 2.19 -1.44
CA THR A 104 -8.20 3.40 -0.65
C THR A 104 -9.11 3.61 0.56
N GLY A 105 -10.29 2.97 0.58
CA GLY A 105 -11.34 3.19 1.58
C GLY A 105 -12.13 4.50 1.41
N TYR A 106 -11.85 5.30 0.38
CA TYR A 106 -12.60 6.54 0.14
C TYR A 106 -13.96 6.27 -0.50
N LYS A 107 -14.94 7.13 -0.18
CA LYS A 107 -16.28 7.06 -0.79
C LYS A 107 -16.21 7.25 -2.30
N LYS A 108 -16.94 6.40 -3.04
CA LYS A 108 -17.06 6.46 -4.51
C LYS A 108 -17.39 7.86 -5.05
N THR A 109 -18.22 8.62 -4.33
CA THR A 109 -18.57 10.01 -4.71
C THR A 109 -17.38 10.97 -4.62
N ALA A 110 -16.53 10.83 -3.60
CA ALA A 110 -15.31 11.63 -3.45
C ALA A 110 -14.28 11.27 -4.54
N ILE A 111 -14.11 9.97 -4.81
CA ILE A 111 -13.26 9.47 -5.89
C ILE A 111 -13.76 10.02 -7.23
N TYR A 112 -15.04 9.85 -7.54
CA TYR A 112 -15.62 10.34 -8.79
C TYR A 112 -15.38 11.83 -9.01
N LYS A 113 -15.66 12.67 -8.00
CA LYS A 113 -15.40 14.13 -8.08
C LYS A 113 -13.94 14.42 -8.40
N ARG A 114 -13.01 13.75 -7.72
CA ARG A 114 -11.57 13.92 -7.94
C ARG A 114 -11.16 13.52 -9.36
N LEU A 115 -11.66 12.38 -9.84
CA LEU A 115 -11.37 11.90 -11.20
C LEU A 115 -11.95 12.82 -12.28
N GLN A 116 -13.11 13.45 -12.05
CA GLN A 116 -13.62 14.44 -13.00
C GLN A 116 -12.73 15.68 -13.06
N GLU A 117 -12.25 16.19 -11.92
CA GLU A 117 -11.31 17.33 -11.90
C GLU A 117 -9.98 16.97 -12.58
N ALA A 118 -9.46 15.77 -12.34
CA ALA A 118 -8.27 15.28 -13.03
C ALA A 118 -8.48 15.13 -14.55
N ARG A 119 -9.66 14.68 -14.98
CA ARG A 119 -10.02 14.58 -16.41
C ARG A 119 -10.10 15.94 -17.08
N LYS A 120 -10.68 16.96 -16.43
CA LYS A 120 -10.72 18.34 -16.95
C LYS A 120 -9.32 18.89 -17.25
N ARG A 121 -8.30 18.38 -16.55
CA ARG A 121 -6.88 18.76 -16.71
C ARG A 121 -6.08 17.74 -17.53
N SER A 122 -6.75 16.80 -18.19
CA SER A 122 -6.13 15.74 -18.99
C SER A 122 -5.14 14.84 -18.23
N LEU A 123 -5.20 14.81 -16.89
CA LEU A 123 -4.33 13.98 -16.04
C LEU A 123 -4.75 12.51 -16.02
N VAL A 124 -6.06 12.26 -16.18
CA VAL A 124 -6.63 10.93 -16.27
C VAL A 124 -7.45 10.80 -17.55
N ARG A 125 -7.40 9.61 -18.16
CA ARG A 125 -8.31 9.20 -19.24
C ARG A 125 -9.29 8.16 -18.73
N LYS A 126 -10.50 8.17 -19.29
CA LYS A 126 -11.51 7.14 -19.03
C LYS A 126 -11.56 6.21 -20.24
N LYS A 127 -11.38 4.91 -20.01
CA LYS A 127 -11.55 3.83 -21.00
C LYS A 127 -12.65 2.90 -20.53
N LEU A 128 -13.80 2.93 -21.21
CA LEU A 128 -15.01 2.20 -20.82
C LEU A 128 -15.40 2.52 -19.36
N THR A 129 -15.16 1.59 -18.45
CA THR A 129 -15.46 1.69 -17.01
C THR A 129 -14.24 2.03 -16.15
N THR A 130 -13.04 1.96 -16.73
CA THR A 130 -11.76 2.16 -16.04
C THR A 130 -11.20 3.55 -16.26
N PHE A 131 -10.35 3.98 -15.35
CA PHE A 131 -9.59 5.21 -15.41
C PHE A 131 -8.09 4.88 -15.42
N GLU A 132 -7.33 5.61 -16.23
CA GLU A 132 -5.88 5.45 -16.37
C GLU A 132 -5.18 6.81 -16.28
N ILE A 133 -3.99 6.83 -15.68
CA ILE A 133 -3.14 8.03 -15.66
C ILE A 133 -2.64 8.31 -17.08
N ASN A 134 -2.74 9.56 -17.51
CA ASN A 134 -2.27 10.01 -18.81
C ASN A 134 -0.78 10.42 -18.73
N ASP A 135 0.09 9.43 -18.62
CA ASP A 135 1.54 9.62 -18.45
C ASP A 135 2.18 10.41 -19.60
N LYS A 136 1.62 10.32 -20.82
CA LYS A 136 2.08 11.11 -21.98
C LYS A 136 1.96 12.63 -21.78
N MET A 137 0.91 13.07 -21.08
CA MET A 137 0.68 14.50 -20.81
C MET A 137 1.30 14.95 -19.49
N TRP A 138 1.60 14.01 -18.60
CA TRP A 138 2.03 14.27 -17.23
C TRP A 138 3.25 13.41 -16.89
N ALA A 139 4.31 13.59 -17.67
CA ALA A 139 5.56 12.84 -17.51
C ALA A 139 6.11 12.99 -16.08
N GLY A 140 6.45 11.86 -15.46
CA GLY A 140 7.00 11.80 -14.10
C GLY A 140 5.95 11.69 -13.00
N LEU A 141 4.65 11.91 -13.27
CA LEU A 141 3.59 11.68 -12.28
C LEU A 141 3.51 10.20 -11.90
N LYS A 142 3.52 9.30 -12.89
CA LYS A 142 3.42 7.86 -12.64
C LYS A 142 4.62 7.36 -11.82
N GLU A 143 5.83 7.72 -12.22
CA GLU A 143 7.08 7.41 -11.50
C GLU A 143 7.05 7.93 -10.05
N THR A 144 6.58 9.16 -9.85
CA THR A 144 6.43 9.75 -8.50
C THR A 144 5.46 8.92 -7.65
N LEU A 145 4.30 8.54 -8.19
CA LEU A 145 3.31 7.75 -7.48
C LEU A 145 3.79 6.32 -7.19
N GLU A 146 4.57 5.71 -8.08
CA GLU A 146 5.21 4.40 -7.88
C GLU A 146 6.21 4.44 -6.72
N GLU A 147 7.09 5.45 -6.69
CA GLU A 147 8.07 5.59 -5.61
C GLU A 147 7.41 5.96 -4.27
N ILE A 148 6.34 6.76 -4.28
CA ILE A 148 5.49 6.99 -3.10
C ILE A 148 4.90 5.66 -2.60
N LYS A 149 4.28 4.86 -3.48
CA LYS A 149 3.69 3.56 -3.11
C LYS A 149 4.73 2.63 -2.51
N LYS A 150 5.91 2.56 -3.13
CA LYS A 150 7.03 1.76 -2.65
C LYS A 150 7.54 2.22 -1.28
N SER A 151 7.60 3.52 -1.04
CA SER A 151 7.99 4.09 0.26
C SER A 151 6.96 3.77 1.36
N GLU A 152 5.67 3.87 1.04
CA GLU A 152 4.59 3.56 1.99
C GLU A 152 4.56 2.10 2.42
N LEU A 153 5.01 1.19 1.54
CA LEU A 153 5.17 -0.23 1.83
C LEU A 153 6.46 -0.56 2.61
N LYS A 154 7.35 0.41 2.82
CA LYS A 154 8.58 0.21 3.61
C LYS A 154 8.45 0.67 5.05
N THR A 155 7.50 1.55 5.34
CA THR A 155 7.41 2.22 6.64
C THR A 155 5.97 2.39 7.09
N ASP A 156 5.71 2.17 8.37
CA ASP A 156 4.47 2.55 9.05
C ASP A 156 4.79 2.82 10.53
N ASN A 157 4.29 3.92 11.08
CA ASN A 157 4.57 4.31 12.46
C ASN A 157 3.84 3.44 13.50
N ARG A 158 2.86 2.63 13.07
CA ARG A 158 2.13 1.70 13.95
C ARG A 158 2.89 0.40 14.23
N ILE A 159 4.01 0.17 13.53
CA ILE A 159 4.79 -1.08 13.62
C ILE A 159 6.28 -0.76 13.82
N PRO A 160 7.08 -1.70 14.35
CA PRO A 160 8.52 -1.52 14.47
C PRO A 160 9.19 -1.25 13.13
N ALA A 161 10.26 -0.44 13.11
CA ALA A 161 10.99 -0.11 11.88
C ALA A 161 11.66 -1.34 11.21
N SER A 162 11.89 -2.42 11.97
CA SER A 162 12.42 -3.69 11.49
C SER A 162 11.36 -4.58 10.83
N ALA A 163 10.08 -4.23 10.91
CA ALA A 163 8.98 -5.02 10.38
C ALA A 163 8.92 -4.99 8.85
N ILE A 164 8.45 -6.09 8.25
CA ILE A 164 8.22 -6.19 6.80
C ILE A 164 6.73 -6.09 6.53
N ILE A 165 6.31 -5.05 5.81
CA ILE A 165 4.90 -4.87 5.41
C ILE A 165 4.62 -5.67 4.13
N TYR A 166 3.57 -6.49 4.14
CA TYR A 166 3.09 -7.23 2.96
C TYR A 166 1.84 -6.60 2.35
N TYR A 167 0.99 -6.00 3.18
CA TYR A 167 -0.20 -5.31 2.73
C TYR A 167 -0.51 -4.15 3.67
N LYS A 168 -0.99 -3.04 3.11
CA LYS A 168 -1.30 -1.84 3.88
C LYS A 168 -2.44 -1.08 3.24
N LYS A 169 -3.41 -0.73 4.08
CA LYS A 169 -4.44 0.27 3.88
C LYS A 169 -4.32 1.34 4.97
N ARG A 170 -5.20 2.34 4.89
CA ARG A 170 -5.27 3.44 5.87
C ARG A 170 -5.41 2.91 7.29
N ASP A 171 -6.32 1.97 7.50
CA ASP A 171 -6.68 1.38 8.79
C ASP A 171 -6.07 -0.01 9.00
N GLU A 172 -5.83 -0.77 7.93
CA GLU A 172 -5.34 -2.14 8.02
C GLU A 172 -3.85 -2.30 7.64
N ILE A 173 -3.12 -3.19 8.32
CA ILE A 173 -1.76 -3.61 7.93
C ILE A 173 -1.61 -5.11 8.13
N VAL A 174 -1.00 -5.79 7.15
CA VAL A 174 -0.40 -7.12 7.31
C VAL A 174 1.11 -6.99 7.24
N PHE A 175 1.79 -7.44 8.26
CA PHE A 175 3.25 -7.33 8.38
C PHE A 175 3.86 -8.54 9.08
N SER A 176 5.18 -8.66 9.04
CA SER A 176 5.92 -9.62 9.86
C SER A 176 6.99 -8.97 10.70
N SER A 177 7.33 -9.64 11.81
CA SER A 177 8.43 -9.30 12.69
C SER A 177 9.11 -10.57 13.20
N LYS A 178 10.40 -10.48 13.53
CA LYS A 178 11.11 -11.53 14.29
C LYS A 178 10.82 -11.46 15.78
N GLU A 179 10.42 -10.29 16.26
CA GLU A 179 10.04 -10.06 17.64
C GLU A 179 8.58 -10.48 17.84
N GLU A 180 8.27 -10.97 19.04
CA GLU A 180 6.89 -11.18 19.43
C GLU A 180 6.25 -9.84 19.78
N LEU A 181 5.16 -9.51 19.10
CA LEU A 181 4.45 -8.24 19.23
C LEU A 181 3.04 -8.46 19.74
N ASP A 182 2.55 -7.49 20.51
CA ASP A 182 1.15 -7.42 20.94
C ASP A 182 0.24 -6.95 19.78
N ALA A 183 0.05 -7.84 18.81
CA ALA A 183 -0.79 -7.68 17.63
C ALA A 183 -1.49 -9.01 17.29
N VAL A 184 -2.52 -8.96 16.45
CA VAL A 184 -3.29 -10.17 16.09
C VAL A 184 -2.45 -11.04 15.16
N LYS A 185 -2.16 -12.28 15.57
CA LYS A 185 -1.47 -13.26 14.69
C LYS A 185 -2.37 -13.56 13.48
N THR A 186 -1.76 -13.65 12.30
CA THR A 186 -2.47 -13.89 11.03
C THR A 186 -1.64 -14.80 10.12
N ALA A 187 -2.21 -15.16 8.96
CA ALA A 187 -1.56 -15.96 7.93
C ALA A 187 -0.92 -17.23 8.53
N PHE A 188 0.33 -17.52 8.18
CA PHE A 188 1.06 -18.70 8.66
C PHE A 188 1.18 -18.79 10.19
N SER A 189 1.23 -17.65 10.90
CA SER A 189 1.29 -17.67 12.36
C SER A 189 -0.05 -18.01 13.02
N ALA A 190 -1.18 -17.78 12.35
CA ALA A 190 -2.50 -18.16 12.84
C ALA A 190 -2.89 -19.59 12.47
N TYR A 191 -2.23 -20.21 11.49
CA TYR A 191 -2.54 -21.59 11.07
C TYR A 191 -2.40 -22.62 12.20
N GLN A 192 -1.54 -22.35 13.19
CA GLN A 192 -1.38 -23.20 14.37
C GLN A 192 -2.70 -23.36 15.14
N ASP A 193 -3.49 -22.29 15.27
CA ASP A 193 -4.80 -22.31 15.94
C ASP A 193 -5.82 -23.17 15.18
N TYR A 194 -5.53 -23.50 13.92
CA TYR A 194 -6.31 -24.36 13.05
C TYR A 194 -5.67 -25.75 12.86
N GLY A 195 -4.70 -26.12 13.70
CA GLY A 195 -4.04 -27.42 13.70
C GLY A 195 -3.01 -27.61 12.58
N ILE A 196 -2.51 -26.53 11.98
CA ILE A 196 -1.45 -26.56 10.96
C ILE A 196 -0.27 -25.74 11.51
N GLY A 197 0.66 -26.40 12.20
CA GLY A 197 1.81 -25.74 12.81
C GLY A 197 2.94 -25.47 11.81
N LEU A 198 3.39 -24.23 11.69
CA LEU A 198 4.61 -23.92 10.96
C LEU A 198 5.63 -23.34 11.94
N LEU A 199 6.79 -23.99 12.04
CA LEU A 199 7.91 -23.46 12.80
C LEU A 199 8.59 -22.35 11.97
N THR A 200 8.25 -21.10 12.27
CA THR A 200 8.90 -19.92 11.69
C THR A 200 9.63 -19.14 12.78
N ILE A 201 10.79 -18.58 12.42
CA ILE A 201 11.47 -17.54 13.22
C ILE A 201 10.80 -16.15 13.07
N THR A 202 9.80 -16.06 12.19
CA THR A 202 9.13 -14.83 11.79
C THR A 202 7.65 -14.97 12.09
N HIS A 203 7.09 -14.01 12.82
CA HIS A 203 5.68 -13.96 13.15
C HIS A 203 4.94 -13.01 12.21
N PHE A 204 3.76 -13.40 11.78
CA PHE A 204 2.89 -12.62 10.90
C PHE A 204 1.73 -12.02 11.70
N TYR A 205 1.54 -10.73 11.54
CA TYR A 205 0.61 -9.93 12.32
C TYR A 205 -0.33 -9.11 11.45
N TYR A 206 -1.46 -8.76 12.06
CA TYR A 206 -2.47 -7.89 11.51
C TYR A 206 -2.79 -6.75 12.50
N LEU A 207 -2.98 -5.55 11.94
CA LEU A 207 -3.58 -4.40 12.61
C LEU A 207 -4.77 -3.89 11.78
N PRO A 208 -5.83 -3.34 12.42
CA PRO A 208 -5.99 -3.13 13.86
C PRO A 208 -6.33 -4.43 14.60
N LYS A 209 -6.26 -4.44 15.93
CA LYS A 209 -6.66 -5.61 16.70
C LYS A 209 -8.16 -5.89 16.52
N LYS A 210 -8.50 -6.98 15.83
CA LYS A 210 -9.86 -7.49 15.64
C LYS A 210 -9.83 -9.00 15.45
N ALA A 211 -10.96 -9.66 15.65
CA ALA A 211 -11.10 -11.06 15.29
C ALA A 211 -11.02 -11.22 13.77
N LEU A 212 -10.19 -12.16 13.31
CA LEU A 212 -10.02 -12.50 11.90
C LEU A 212 -10.80 -13.75 11.55
N THR A 213 -11.46 -13.75 10.39
CA THR A 213 -12.08 -14.95 9.85
C THR A 213 -11.02 -15.84 9.19
N LYS A 214 -11.34 -17.13 8.96
CA LYS A 214 -10.46 -18.01 8.17
C LYS A 214 -10.19 -17.44 6.78
N GLU A 215 -11.18 -16.77 6.19
CA GLU A 215 -11.04 -16.13 4.88
C GLU A 215 -10.04 -14.96 4.93
N ASP A 216 -10.07 -14.14 5.99
CA ASP A 216 -9.08 -13.06 6.19
C ASP A 216 -7.67 -13.62 6.35
N ILE A 217 -7.52 -14.67 7.16
CA ILE A 217 -6.24 -15.33 7.40
C ILE A 217 -5.66 -15.88 6.09
N LEU A 218 -6.49 -16.54 5.27
CA LEU A 218 -6.07 -17.03 3.96
C LEU A 218 -5.69 -15.88 3.02
N LYS A 219 -6.48 -14.80 2.96
CA LYS A 219 -6.14 -13.60 2.16
C LYS A 219 -4.80 -13.00 2.58
N HIS A 220 -4.52 -12.93 3.88
CA HIS A 220 -3.27 -12.41 4.39
C HIS A 220 -2.07 -13.30 3.98
N SER A 221 -2.23 -14.63 3.98
CA SER A 221 -1.23 -15.54 3.43
C SER A 221 -0.98 -15.30 1.93
N LEU A 222 -2.02 -14.97 1.16
CA LEU A 222 -1.91 -14.62 -0.25
C LEU A 222 -1.09 -13.35 -0.48
N TYR A 223 -1.31 -12.29 0.31
CA TYR A 223 -0.50 -11.06 0.23
C TYR A 223 0.98 -11.30 0.48
N ILE A 224 1.31 -12.25 1.36
CA ILE A 224 2.70 -12.58 1.68
C ILE A 224 3.35 -13.28 0.48
N ILE A 225 2.71 -14.32 -0.06
CA ILE A 225 3.28 -15.12 -1.16
C ILE A 225 3.35 -14.34 -2.48
N GLU A 226 2.46 -13.36 -2.71
CA GLU A 226 2.55 -12.45 -3.86
C GLU A 226 3.85 -11.62 -3.85
N LYS A 227 4.37 -11.34 -2.66
CA LYS A 227 5.62 -10.59 -2.47
C LYS A 227 6.85 -11.52 -2.46
N ASP A 228 6.72 -12.70 -1.86
CA ASP A 228 7.80 -13.66 -1.67
C ASP A 228 7.31 -15.10 -1.94
N MET A 229 7.60 -15.61 -3.13
CA MET A 229 7.17 -16.94 -3.59
C MET A 229 8.01 -18.07 -2.96
N ASP A 230 7.86 -18.28 -1.65
CA ASP A 230 8.44 -19.45 -0.95
C ASP A 230 7.55 -20.70 -1.16
N THR A 231 8.12 -21.75 -1.75
CA THR A 231 7.44 -23.03 -1.98
C THR A 231 6.85 -23.64 -0.71
N ARG A 232 7.51 -23.48 0.45
CA ARG A 232 6.99 -23.98 1.73
C ARG A 232 5.69 -23.27 2.06
N TYR A 233 5.65 -21.94 1.95
CA TYR A 233 4.43 -21.17 2.17
C TYR A 233 3.30 -21.58 1.21
N LEU A 234 3.61 -21.89 -0.06
CA LEU A 234 2.61 -22.45 -0.98
C LEU A 234 2.02 -23.78 -0.49
N ILE A 235 2.84 -24.69 0.05
CA ILE A 235 2.35 -25.94 0.64
C ILE A 235 1.41 -25.63 1.81
N PHE A 236 1.78 -24.74 2.74
CA PHE A 236 0.93 -24.40 3.87
C PHE A 236 -0.38 -23.71 3.46
N ILE A 237 -0.33 -22.85 2.42
CA ILE A 237 -1.55 -22.28 1.81
C ILE A 237 -2.42 -23.40 1.25
N ALA A 238 -1.84 -24.37 0.54
CA ALA A 238 -2.59 -25.51 -0.01
C ALA A 238 -3.27 -26.32 1.09
N LEU A 239 -2.57 -26.64 2.18
CA LEU A 239 -3.14 -27.36 3.32
C LEU A 239 -4.31 -26.62 3.97
N PHE A 240 -4.14 -25.33 4.26
CA PHE A 240 -5.19 -24.52 4.85
C PHE A 240 -6.38 -24.33 3.91
N TYR A 241 -6.11 -24.10 2.63
CA TYR A 241 -7.12 -23.97 1.58
C TYR A 241 -7.95 -25.24 1.45
N THR A 242 -7.30 -26.41 1.38
CA THR A 242 -8.00 -27.69 1.25
C THR A 242 -8.83 -28.00 2.49
N LYS A 243 -8.27 -27.83 3.68
CA LYS A 243 -8.97 -28.11 4.96
C LYS A 243 -10.29 -27.35 5.10
N TYR A 244 -10.38 -26.13 4.58
CA TYR A 244 -11.55 -25.26 4.71
C TYR A 244 -12.16 -24.86 3.35
N LYS A 245 -11.91 -25.63 2.29
CA LYS A 245 -12.25 -25.27 0.89
C LYS A 245 -13.69 -24.82 0.70
N LYS A 246 -14.63 -25.45 1.41
CA LYS A 246 -16.08 -25.17 1.33
C LYS A 246 -16.47 -23.83 1.96
N GLU A 247 -15.64 -23.26 2.83
CA GLU A 247 -15.90 -22.00 3.53
C GLU A 247 -15.44 -20.78 2.73
N PHE A 248 -14.53 -20.95 1.76
CA PHE A 248 -13.91 -19.84 1.05
C PHE A 248 -14.66 -19.42 -0.21
N LYS A 249 -14.86 -18.10 -0.38
CA LYS A 249 -15.41 -17.51 -1.62
C LYS A 249 -14.38 -16.69 -2.40
N ILE A 250 -13.09 -16.89 -2.11
CA ILE A 250 -11.99 -16.14 -2.73
C ILE A 250 -11.71 -16.67 -4.14
N LYS A 251 -11.68 -15.77 -5.12
CA LYS A 251 -11.12 -16.05 -6.45
C LYS A 251 -9.72 -15.43 -6.53
N HIS A 252 -8.69 -16.27 -6.64
CA HIS A 252 -7.31 -15.82 -6.70
C HIS A 252 -6.47 -16.75 -7.58
N GLN A 253 -5.56 -16.20 -8.40
CA GLN A 253 -4.76 -16.99 -9.34
C GLN A 253 -3.92 -18.06 -8.63
N ILE A 254 -3.34 -17.72 -7.47
CA ILE A 254 -2.57 -18.67 -6.65
C ILE A 254 -3.43 -19.85 -6.20
N LEU A 255 -4.66 -19.59 -5.75
CA LEU A 255 -5.59 -20.65 -5.33
C LEU A 255 -6.06 -21.50 -6.51
N MET A 256 -6.23 -20.90 -7.70
CA MET A 256 -6.53 -21.64 -8.93
C MET A 256 -5.37 -22.57 -9.32
N ASN A 257 -4.14 -22.08 -9.24
CA ASN A 257 -2.93 -22.86 -9.53
C ASN A 257 -2.76 -24.00 -8.51
N ILE A 258 -2.96 -23.74 -7.22
CA ILE A 258 -2.98 -24.77 -6.18
C ILE A 258 -4.07 -25.81 -6.48
N GLY A 259 -5.27 -25.36 -6.89
CA GLY A 259 -6.35 -26.25 -7.30
C GLY A 259 -5.98 -27.15 -8.49
N ALA A 260 -5.25 -26.63 -9.47
CA ALA A 260 -4.75 -27.41 -10.60
C ALA A 260 -3.73 -28.47 -10.18
N VAL A 261 -2.82 -28.12 -9.26
CA VAL A 261 -1.86 -29.08 -8.68
C VAL A 261 -2.58 -30.19 -7.92
N LEU A 262 -3.58 -29.83 -7.09
CA LEU A 262 -4.39 -30.81 -6.34
C LEU A 262 -5.20 -31.74 -7.25
N ALA A 263 -5.50 -31.32 -8.48
CA ALA A 263 -6.13 -32.15 -9.51
C ALA A 263 -5.13 -33.02 -10.29
N GLY A 264 -3.85 -33.04 -9.91
CA GLY A 264 -2.79 -33.81 -10.56
C GLY A 264 -2.06 -33.09 -11.70
N GLY A 265 -2.33 -31.81 -11.92
CA GLY A 265 -1.62 -30.99 -12.90
C GLY A 265 -0.24 -30.54 -12.41
N GLU A 266 0.64 -30.14 -13.35
CA GLU A 266 1.92 -29.51 -13.04
C GLU A 266 1.86 -28.02 -13.35
N VAL A 267 2.21 -27.19 -12.36
CA VAL A 267 2.28 -25.73 -12.51
C VAL A 267 3.69 -25.25 -12.17
N LYS A 268 4.36 -24.61 -13.12
CA LYS A 268 5.73 -24.11 -12.93
C LYS A 268 5.80 -23.14 -11.74
N GLY A 269 6.74 -23.40 -10.83
CA GLY A 269 6.96 -22.58 -9.62
C GLY A 269 6.03 -22.91 -8.45
N TYR A 270 5.22 -23.97 -8.55
CA TYR A 270 4.38 -24.48 -7.47
C TYR A 270 4.90 -25.84 -6.97
N PRO A 271 4.60 -26.21 -5.71
CA PRO A 271 4.91 -27.54 -5.20
C PRO A 271 4.18 -28.61 -6.01
N LYS A 272 4.74 -29.83 -6.05
CA LYS A 272 4.11 -31.01 -6.64
C LYS A 272 2.99 -31.53 -5.74
N TYR A 273 2.03 -32.25 -6.34
CA TYR A 273 0.96 -32.92 -5.61
C TYR A 273 1.49 -33.79 -4.46
N GLN A 274 2.53 -34.58 -4.73
CA GLN A 274 3.12 -35.47 -3.72
C GLN A 274 3.68 -34.69 -2.51
N GLU A 275 4.33 -33.54 -2.73
CA GLU A 275 4.87 -32.70 -1.63
C GLU A 275 3.75 -32.14 -0.74
N ILE A 276 2.61 -31.79 -1.34
CA ILE A 276 1.42 -31.34 -0.60
C ILE A 276 0.82 -32.53 0.17
N LYS A 277 0.68 -33.69 -0.47
CA LYS A 277 0.10 -34.90 0.11
C LYS A 277 0.90 -35.41 1.30
N ASP A 278 2.21 -35.54 1.16
CA ASP A 278 3.11 -35.98 2.24
C ASP A 278 2.95 -35.07 3.47
N ARG A 279 2.80 -33.76 3.25
CA ARG A 279 2.57 -32.81 4.35
C ARG A 279 1.16 -32.89 4.89
N ALA A 280 0.15 -33.14 4.06
CA ALA A 280 -1.24 -33.26 4.47
C ALA A 280 -1.46 -34.47 5.39
N GLU A 281 -0.78 -35.59 5.12
CA GLU A 281 -0.80 -36.79 5.97
C GLU A 281 -0.35 -36.50 7.40
N VAL A 282 0.72 -35.70 7.58
CA VAL A 282 1.21 -35.26 8.89
C VAL A 282 0.12 -34.52 9.69
N TYR A 283 -0.70 -33.71 9.01
CA TYR A 283 -1.77 -32.93 9.64
C TYR A 283 -3.15 -33.60 9.59
N LYS A 284 -3.23 -34.83 9.06
CA LYS A 284 -4.49 -35.57 8.83
C LYS A 284 -5.51 -34.76 8.02
N ILE A 285 -5.03 -34.10 6.97
CA ILE A 285 -5.85 -33.34 6.02
C ILE A 285 -6.06 -34.20 4.78
N GLU A 286 -7.32 -34.38 4.37
CA GLU A 286 -7.65 -35.03 3.10
C GLU A 286 -7.40 -34.05 1.95
N VAL A 287 -6.58 -34.46 0.97
CA VAL A 287 -6.20 -33.67 -0.21
C VAL A 287 -6.59 -34.33 -1.52
#